data_AF-A0A0V0G9N1-F1
#
_entry.id   AF-A0A0V0G9N1-F1
#
_cell.length_a   1.000
_cell.length_b   1.000
_cell.length_c   1.000
_cell.angle_alpha   90.00
_cell.angle_beta   90.00
_cell.angle_gamma   90.00
#
_symmetry.space_group_name_H-M   'P 1'
#
loop_
_entity.id
_entity.type
_entity.pdbx_description
1 polymer ?
#
loop_
_entity_poly.entity_id
_entity_poly.type
_entity_poly.pdbx_seq_one_letter_code
_entity_poly.pdbx_strand_id
1 'polypeptide(L)'
;RDNFGTEAQSVQTSPDILLKNIKSATDISDILLSVKMHHNIMNCRHVIQAFRAIFALQKSEYTNMSNGEVSRSSEFKTLCHELKKQIRTIGIDDRIDALKTLSFLGVSANTKIVQILLQTLTKDIVELSLQQITFLDFLIKDFVKGPLVEALQIALPMIFDAYLHTKMEGDSFQYLTDLLHYATRKNLSGASLYLIDTIMKKRQEMDFKSAKSIIRSICELKVDDSRHRPLLHHALDLMVENRSNCTYQDFDILISKMVNKFLDRNPYFYHEEFLNSAINFILSNDCGFNESVWMLRKAIKFGHVSYELLDYLFAKIEQDPKLIAESGTLVLFTFIKGLSQADYRPANWQMIEPLVIKNALSHKHQWNLPWINFMRDLCTLDTWSLELIGFIFSPEFQENYLKEYSIFDHLQLMSVYQAVKMLCPWYNGPWPDTHAIDLAIKANGIHLMESPLRDSLIQGLGDKRCVLNGVSTKLGHYIDHVISLRKGGYPVAFTNVDTNTQIFLEDLPRAEDSTIVAVFNLPSFAFAINTNKLKGSFRLMLQTLELYGTT
;
A
#
# COMPACT_ATOMS: atom_id res chain seq x y z
N ARG A 1 70.79 -36.79 -39.19
CA ARG A 1 69.32 -36.69 -39.20
C ARG A 1 68.85 -36.87 -37.77
N ASP A 2 68.50 -35.74 -37.19
CA ASP A 2 67.27 -35.53 -36.42
C ASP A 2 67.10 -36.19 -35.04
N ASN A 3 67.45 -35.38 -34.02
CA ASN A 3 66.51 -34.62 -33.17
C ASN A 3 65.68 -35.30 -32.05
N PHE A 4 65.71 -34.58 -30.92
CA PHE A 4 64.79 -34.50 -29.75
C PHE A 4 64.82 -35.64 -28.72
N GLY A 5 64.85 -35.37 -27.41
CA GLY A 5 64.76 -34.10 -26.70
C GLY A 5 64.85 -34.38 -25.20
N THR A 6 65.72 -33.63 -24.53
CA THR A 6 65.98 -33.67 -23.10
C THR A 6 64.77 -33.17 -22.32
N GLU A 7 64.42 -33.88 -21.26
CA GLU A 7 63.49 -33.47 -20.22
C GLU A 7 63.87 -32.08 -19.67
N ALA A 8 62.99 -31.10 -19.84
CA ALA A 8 63.01 -29.85 -19.10
C ALA A 8 61.90 -29.88 -18.06
N GLN A 9 62.27 -30.29 -16.85
CA GLN A 9 61.46 -30.21 -15.65
C GLN A 9 61.20 -28.73 -15.26
N SER A 10 59.94 -28.46 -14.91
CA SER A 10 59.46 -27.46 -13.94
C SER A 10 60.04 -26.04 -14.00
N VAL A 11 59.38 -25.16 -14.76
CA VAL A 11 59.39 -23.72 -14.47
C VAL A 11 58.52 -23.48 -13.24
N GLN A 12 59.16 -23.29 -12.08
CA GLN A 12 58.52 -22.70 -10.90
C GLN A 12 57.95 -21.33 -11.27
N THR A 13 56.64 -21.16 -11.11
CA THR A 13 55.93 -19.88 -11.26
C THR A 13 56.47 -18.87 -10.26
N SER A 14 57.25 -17.90 -10.74
CA SER A 14 57.58 -16.71 -9.97
C SER A 14 56.29 -16.03 -9.50
N PRO A 15 56.18 -15.60 -8.23
CA PRO A 15 54.99 -14.92 -7.74
C PRO A 15 54.83 -13.63 -8.54
N ASP A 16 53.65 -13.43 -9.12
CA ASP A 16 53.33 -12.23 -9.88
C ASP A 16 53.30 -11.02 -8.93
N ILE A 17 54.45 -10.34 -8.84
CA ILE A 17 54.72 -9.26 -7.88
C ILE A 17 53.72 -8.12 -8.10
N LEU A 18 53.37 -7.84 -9.36
CA LEU A 18 52.42 -6.79 -9.71
C LEU A 18 51.02 -7.11 -9.20
N LEU A 19 50.55 -8.35 -9.41
CA LEU A 19 49.25 -8.78 -8.90
C LEU A 19 49.20 -8.74 -7.37
N LYS A 20 50.29 -9.12 -6.69
CA LYS A 20 50.40 -9.04 -5.22
C LYS A 20 50.32 -7.60 -4.74
N ASN A 21 51.06 -6.69 -5.37
CA ASN A 21 51.08 -5.27 -5.03
C ASN A 21 49.70 -4.61 -5.21
N ILE A 22 48.98 -4.94 -6.29
CA ILE A 22 47.61 -4.43 -6.51
C ILE A 22 46.65 -4.96 -5.44
N LYS A 23 46.80 -6.23 -5.02
CA LYS A 23 45.94 -6.83 -3.99
C LYS A 23 46.21 -6.31 -2.58
N SER A 24 47.46 -5.94 -2.29
CA SER A 24 47.87 -5.42 -0.97
C SER A 24 47.81 -3.91 -0.86
N ALA A 25 47.42 -3.20 -1.92
CA ALA A 25 47.32 -1.74 -1.91
C ALA A 25 46.24 -1.26 -0.92
N THR A 26 46.62 -0.29 -0.09
CA THR A 26 45.72 0.34 0.90
C THR A 26 45.15 1.67 0.41
N ASP A 27 45.76 2.28 -0.60
CA ASP A 27 45.28 3.53 -1.22
C ASP A 27 45.15 3.35 -2.75
N ILE A 28 44.20 4.06 -3.36
CA ILE A 28 43.98 4.07 -4.81
C ILE A 28 45.20 4.64 -5.53
N SER A 29 45.90 5.59 -4.92
CA SER A 29 47.12 6.21 -5.44
C SER A 29 48.19 5.17 -5.72
N ASP A 30 48.34 4.16 -4.85
CA ASP A 30 49.30 3.07 -5.05
C ASP A 30 48.94 2.18 -6.24
N ILE A 31 47.65 1.95 -6.46
CA ILE A 31 47.14 1.22 -7.63
C ILE A 31 47.42 2.03 -8.90
N LEU A 32 47.10 3.33 -8.90
CA LEU A 32 47.31 4.20 -10.05
C LEU A 32 48.80 4.37 -10.38
N LEU A 33 49.67 4.46 -9.38
CA LEU A 33 51.13 4.44 -9.55
C LEU A 33 51.60 3.11 -10.15
N SER A 34 51.07 1.98 -9.68
CA SER A 34 51.37 0.66 -10.24
C SER A 34 50.96 0.55 -11.71
N VAL A 35 49.79 1.11 -12.08
CA VAL A 35 49.35 1.21 -13.48
C VAL A 35 50.31 2.09 -14.28
N LYS A 36 50.67 3.26 -13.77
CA LYS A 36 51.61 4.18 -14.45
C LYS A 36 52.93 3.49 -14.78
N MET A 37 53.51 2.80 -13.80
CA MET A 37 54.81 2.15 -13.91
C MET A 37 54.78 0.88 -14.78
N HIS A 38 53.67 0.14 -14.80
CA HIS A 38 53.63 -1.22 -15.35
C HIS A 38 52.55 -1.48 -16.41
N HIS A 39 51.83 -0.47 -16.91
CA HIS A 39 50.75 -0.65 -17.90
C HIS A 39 51.16 -1.49 -19.13
N ASN A 40 52.40 -1.37 -19.61
CA ASN A 40 52.90 -2.09 -20.80
C ASN A 40 52.98 -3.63 -20.62
N ILE A 41 53.01 -4.12 -19.39
CA ILE A 41 53.12 -5.56 -19.07
C ILE A 41 51.84 -6.11 -18.42
N MET A 42 50.79 -5.29 -18.29
CA MET A 42 49.53 -5.71 -17.66
C MET A 42 48.71 -6.63 -18.59
N ASN A 43 48.62 -7.91 -18.22
CA ASN A 43 47.64 -8.85 -18.78
C ASN A 43 46.23 -8.61 -18.19
N CYS A 44 45.26 -9.39 -18.66
CA CYS A 44 43.85 -9.19 -18.31
C CYS A 44 43.58 -9.37 -16.81
N ARG A 45 44.30 -10.27 -16.15
CA ARG A 45 44.17 -10.50 -14.70
C ARG A 45 44.61 -9.27 -13.90
N HIS A 46 45.69 -8.62 -14.32
CA HIS A 46 46.16 -7.37 -13.69
C HIS A 46 45.16 -6.25 -13.83
N VAL A 47 44.62 -6.06 -15.04
CA VAL A 47 43.67 -4.98 -15.33
C VAL A 47 42.40 -5.17 -14.49
N ILE A 48 41.78 -6.35 -14.53
CA ILE A 48 40.54 -6.61 -13.79
C ILE A 48 40.77 -6.54 -12.27
N GLN A 49 41.89 -7.06 -11.78
CA GLN A 49 42.22 -6.96 -10.36
C GLN A 49 42.39 -5.50 -9.92
N ALA A 50 42.97 -4.63 -10.75
CA ALA A 50 43.07 -3.20 -10.47
C ALA A 50 41.68 -2.54 -10.41
N PHE A 51 40.76 -2.87 -11.33
CA PHE A 51 39.37 -2.39 -11.25
C PHE A 51 38.66 -2.87 -9.97
N ARG A 52 38.78 -4.15 -9.61
CA ARG A 52 38.20 -4.70 -8.38
C ARG A 52 38.75 -4.03 -7.12
N ALA A 53 40.06 -3.79 -7.07
CA ALA A 53 40.72 -3.14 -5.94
C ALA A 53 40.30 -1.65 -5.82
N ILE A 54 40.23 -0.92 -6.93
CA ILE A 54 39.72 0.46 -6.96
C ILE A 54 38.29 0.52 -6.44
N PHE A 55 37.41 -0.38 -6.91
CA PHE A 55 36.03 -0.45 -6.44
C PHE A 55 35.94 -0.76 -4.94
N ALA A 56 36.70 -1.74 -4.45
CA ALA A 56 36.70 -2.13 -3.05
C ALA A 56 37.18 -0.98 -2.13
N LEU A 57 38.27 -0.32 -2.51
CA LEU A 57 38.81 0.81 -1.75
C LEU A 57 37.83 1.99 -1.74
N GLN A 58 37.30 2.38 -2.90
CA GLN A 58 36.30 3.47 -2.96
C GLN A 58 35.05 3.18 -2.13
N LYS A 59 34.55 1.95 -2.18
CA LYS A 59 33.36 1.57 -1.40
C LYS A 59 33.61 1.58 0.11
N SER A 60 34.85 1.37 0.53
CA SER A 60 35.21 1.33 1.95
C SER A 60 35.40 2.71 2.59
N GLU A 61 35.30 3.80 1.82
CA GLU A 61 35.51 5.20 2.24
C GLU A 61 36.92 5.51 2.82
N TYR A 62 37.83 4.54 2.84
CA TYR A 62 39.24 4.71 3.22
C TYR A 62 40.10 5.18 2.03
N THR A 63 39.71 6.27 1.37
CA THR A 63 40.45 6.79 0.21
C THR A 63 40.63 8.29 0.27
N ASN A 64 41.81 8.75 -0.13
CA ASN A 64 42.13 10.18 -0.20
C ASN A 64 41.60 10.86 -1.48
N MET A 65 40.93 10.11 -2.35
CA MET A 65 40.45 10.59 -3.66
C MET A 65 38.96 10.35 -3.83
N SER A 66 38.23 11.37 -4.26
CA SER A 66 36.84 11.26 -4.67
C SER A 66 36.69 10.49 -6.00
N ASN A 67 35.49 9.95 -6.26
CA ASN A 67 35.15 9.28 -7.54
C ASN A 67 35.46 10.16 -8.76
N GLY A 68 35.22 11.47 -8.65
CA GLY A 68 35.50 12.44 -9.70
C GLY A 68 37.00 12.63 -9.98
N GLU A 69 37.84 12.56 -8.95
CA GLU A 69 39.30 12.68 -9.09
C GLU A 69 39.89 11.42 -9.71
N VAL A 70 39.45 10.23 -9.28
CA VAL A 70 39.90 8.96 -9.85
C VAL A 70 39.53 8.88 -11.33
N SER A 71 38.28 9.17 -11.69
CA SER A 71 37.82 9.09 -13.09
C SER A 71 38.50 10.10 -14.04
N ARG A 72 38.97 11.24 -13.51
CA ARG A 72 39.69 12.27 -14.29
C ARG A 72 41.19 12.01 -14.44
N SER A 73 41.77 11.20 -13.54
CA SER A 73 43.21 10.90 -13.52
C SER A 73 43.71 10.30 -14.85
N SER A 74 44.92 10.66 -15.24
CA SER A 74 45.56 10.14 -16.46
C SER A 74 45.81 8.63 -16.36
N GLU A 75 46.20 8.17 -15.18
CA GLU A 75 46.53 6.80 -14.84
C GLU A 75 45.28 5.90 -14.98
N PHE A 76 44.12 6.36 -14.51
CA PHE A 76 42.87 5.65 -14.69
C PHE A 76 42.42 5.59 -16.16
N LYS A 77 42.67 6.66 -16.94
CA LYS A 77 42.43 6.64 -18.39
C LYS A 77 43.33 5.62 -19.11
N THR A 78 44.58 5.49 -18.68
CA THR A 78 45.50 4.44 -19.17
C THR A 78 44.98 3.05 -18.81
N LEU A 79 44.52 2.83 -17.58
CA LEU A 79 43.89 1.58 -17.18
C LEU A 79 42.66 1.24 -18.03
N CYS A 80 41.79 2.22 -18.31
CA CYS A 80 40.66 2.07 -19.21
C CYS A 80 41.07 1.73 -20.64
N HIS A 81 42.20 2.28 -21.12
CA HIS A 81 42.73 1.98 -22.44
C HIS A 81 43.25 0.53 -22.52
N GLU A 82 43.95 0.05 -21.50
CA GLU A 82 44.40 -1.34 -21.43
C GLU A 82 43.23 -2.32 -21.33
N LEU A 83 42.20 -1.99 -20.54
CA LEU A 83 40.95 -2.76 -20.52
C LEU A 83 40.32 -2.83 -21.92
N LYS A 84 40.26 -1.71 -22.64
CA LYS A 84 39.67 -1.66 -23.99
C LYS A 84 40.36 -2.63 -24.96
N LYS A 85 41.69 -2.75 -24.90
CA LYS A 85 42.46 -3.67 -25.76
C LYS A 85 42.10 -5.14 -25.51
N GLN A 86 41.72 -5.46 -24.28
CA GLN A 86 41.57 -6.83 -23.77
C GLN A 86 40.09 -7.22 -23.53
N ILE A 87 39.13 -6.33 -23.80
CA ILE A 87 37.70 -6.56 -23.51
C ILE A 87 37.13 -7.85 -24.13
N ARG A 88 37.59 -8.22 -25.32
CA ARG A 88 37.07 -9.40 -26.03
C ARG A 88 37.58 -10.71 -25.45
N THR A 89 38.68 -10.68 -24.71
CA THR A 89 39.34 -11.88 -24.15
C THR A 89 38.97 -12.12 -22.68
N ILE A 90 38.44 -11.10 -21.98
CA ILE A 90 37.92 -11.24 -20.62
C ILE A 90 36.54 -11.89 -20.62
N GLY A 91 36.25 -12.64 -19.55
CA GLY A 91 34.96 -13.30 -19.34
C GLY A 91 33.82 -12.32 -19.05
N ILE A 92 32.58 -12.83 -19.08
CA ILE A 92 31.37 -12.03 -18.83
C ILE A 92 31.40 -11.40 -17.43
N ASP A 93 31.76 -12.15 -16.40
CA ASP A 93 31.83 -11.65 -15.01
C ASP A 93 32.83 -10.50 -14.87
N ASP A 94 34.00 -10.62 -15.48
CA ASP A 94 35.03 -9.59 -15.47
C ASP A 94 34.57 -8.31 -16.19
N ARG A 95 33.78 -8.44 -17.28
CA ARG A 95 33.18 -7.30 -17.98
C ARG A 95 32.13 -6.60 -17.12
N ILE A 96 31.31 -7.37 -16.41
CA ILE A 96 30.30 -6.85 -15.49
C ILE A 96 30.97 -6.14 -14.30
N ASP A 97 32.03 -6.71 -13.73
CA ASP A 97 32.81 -6.09 -12.65
C ASP A 97 33.49 -4.78 -13.10
N ALA A 98 34.02 -4.76 -14.31
CA ALA A 98 34.57 -3.54 -14.90
C ALA A 98 33.48 -2.47 -15.08
N LEU A 99 32.31 -2.86 -15.61
CA LEU A 99 31.17 -1.95 -15.80
C LEU A 99 30.64 -1.42 -14.46
N LYS A 100 30.55 -2.28 -13.44
CA LYS A 100 30.19 -1.92 -12.05
C LYS A 100 31.12 -0.85 -11.50
N THR A 101 32.42 -1.02 -11.69
CA THR A 101 33.43 -0.05 -11.23
C THR A 101 33.29 1.28 -11.96
N LEU A 102 33.09 1.26 -13.28
CA LEU A 102 32.89 2.47 -14.09
C LEU A 102 31.61 3.21 -13.72
N SER A 103 30.52 2.48 -13.48
CA SER A 103 29.25 3.04 -13.01
C SER A 103 29.42 3.71 -11.64
N PHE A 104 30.05 3.02 -10.69
CA PHE A 104 30.29 3.54 -9.34
C PHE A 104 31.15 4.82 -9.34
N LEU A 105 32.17 4.88 -10.20
CA LEU A 105 33.02 6.06 -10.35
C LEU A 105 32.34 7.22 -11.11
N GLY A 106 31.10 7.06 -11.56
CA GLY A 106 30.35 8.08 -12.31
C GLY A 106 30.85 8.30 -13.73
N VAL A 107 31.48 7.29 -14.35
CA VAL A 107 31.95 7.40 -15.74
C VAL A 107 30.75 7.41 -16.69
N SER A 108 30.66 8.44 -17.55
CA SER A 108 29.53 8.59 -18.48
C SER A 108 29.39 7.39 -19.44
N ALA A 109 28.14 6.98 -19.70
CA ALA A 109 27.81 5.95 -20.67
C ALA A 109 28.21 6.30 -22.13
N ASN A 110 28.43 7.58 -22.43
CA ASN A 110 28.88 8.03 -23.74
C ASN A 110 30.39 7.84 -23.96
N THR A 111 31.13 7.43 -22.93
CA THR A 111 32.55 7.12 -23.10
C THR A 111 32.73 5.84 -23.93
N LYS A 112 33.76 5.83 -24.77
CA LYS A 112 34.04 4.69 -25.66
C LYS A 112 34.21 3.37 -24.90
N ILE A 113 34.77 3.39 -23.68
CA ILE A 113 34.96 2.18 -22.87
C ILE A 113 33.63 1.58 -22.41
N VAL A 114 32.72 2.42 -21.89
CA VAL A 114 31.39 1.96 -21.44
C VAL A 114 30.57 1.48 -22.63
N GLN A 115 30.58 2.21 -23.76
CA GLN A 115 29.89 1.76 -24.97
C GLN A 115 30.38 0.41 -25.47
N ILE A 116 31.69 0.17 -25.47
CA ILE A 116 32.27 -1.11 -25.90
C ILE A 116 31.86 -2.24 -24.93
N LEU A 117 31.91 -2.01 -23.62
CA LEU A 117 31.48 -3.00 -22.62
C LEU A 117 30.00 -3.33 -22.75
N LEU A 118 29.15 -2.31 -22.89
CA LEU A 118 27.72 -2.53 -23.08
C LEU A 118 27.44 -3.31 -24.37
N GLN A 119 28.10 -2.96 -25.49
CA GLN A 119 27.95 -3.66 -26.76
C GLN A 119 28.41 -5.12 -26.71
N THR A 120 29.51 -5.42 -26.02
CA THR A 120 29.96 -6.82 -25.88
C THR A 120 29.02 -7.60 -24.98
N LEU A 121 28.53 -7.02 -23.89
CA LEU A 121 27.50 -7.64 -23.04
C LEU A 121 26.17 -7.84 -23.77
N THR A 122 25.79 -6.94 -24.69
CA THR A 122 24.60 -7.14 -25.55
C THR A 122 24.77 -8.31 -26.51
N LYS A 123 25.98 -8.56 -27.02
CA LYS A 123 26.24 -9.70 -27.92
C LYS A 123 26.14 -11.03 -27.19
N ASP A 124 26.64 -11.07 -25.95
CA ASP A 124 26.65 -12.27 -25.12
C ASP A 124 25.40 -12.35 -24.22
N ILE A 125 24.35 -11.59 -24.54
CA ILE A 125 23.15 -11.45 -23.69
C ILE A 125 22.43 -12.78 -23.46
N VAL A 126 22.52 -13.69 -24.43
CA VAL A 126 21.96 -15.05 -24.38
C VAL A 126 22.77 -15.96 -23.47
N GLU A 127 24.03 -15.67 -23.20
CA GLU A 127 24.89 -16.46 -22.30
C GLU A 127 24.72 -16.06 -20.84
N LEU A 128 24.20 -14.85 -20.57
CA LEU A 128 23.99 -14.34 -19.22
C LEU A 128 23.08 -15.25 -18.38
N SER A 129 23.51 -15.54 -17.16
CA SER A 129 22.66 -16.11 -16.10
C SER A 129 21.58 -15.11 -15.66
N LEU A 130 20.52 -15.61 -15.01
CA LEU A 130 19.47 -14.74 -14.50
C LEU A 130 20.00 -13.71 -13.48
N GLN A 131 20.95 -14.10 -12.62
CA GLN A 131 21.60 -13.17 -11.68
C GLN A 131 22.34 -12.06 -12.41
N GLN A 132 23.14 -12.41 -13.42
CA GLN A 132 23.85 -11.43 -14.24
C GLN A 132 22.88 -10.50 -14.97
N ILE A 133 21.74 -11.00 -15.47
CA ILE A 133 20.69 -10.16 -16.07
C ILE A 133 20.14 -9.16 -15.05
N THR A 134 19.73 -9.63 -13.86
CA THR A 134 19.18 -8.75 -12.82
C THR A 134 20.18 -7.69 -12.36
N PHE A 135 21.46 -8.07 -12.21
CA PHE A 135 22.51 -7.17 -11.77
C PHE A 135 22.91 -6.17 -12.86
N LEU A 136 22.99 -6.61 -14.12
CA LEU A 136 23.28 -5.74 -15.25
C LEU A 136 22.17 -4.71 -15.45
N ASP A 137 20.90 -5.11 -15.35
CA ASP A 137 19.78 -4.18 -15.42
C ASP A 137 19.81 -3.15 -14.27
N PHE A 138 20.17 -3.59 -13.06
CA PHE A 138 20.40 -2.69 -11.93
C PHE A 138 21.51 -1.67 -12.23
N LEU A 139 22.68 -2.12 -12.69
CA LEU A 139 23.82 -1.24 -13.01
C LEU A 139 23.48 -0.22 -14.10
N ILE A 140 22.75 -0.63 -15.13
CA ILE A 140 22.44 0.20 -16.29
C ILE A 140 21.49 1.34 -15.94
N LYS A 141 20.69 1.19 -14.88
CA LYS A 141 19.76 2.22 -14.41
C LYS A 141 20.46 3.51 -13.99
N ASP A 142 21.69 3.43 -13.51
CA ASP A 142 22.46 4.58 -13.00
C ASP A 142 23.17 5.37 -14.12
N PHE A 143 23.21 4.81 -15.34
CA PHE A 143 23.76 5.51 -16.49
C PHE A 143 22.77 6.52 -17.09
N VAL A 144 23.33 7.60 -17.66
CA VAL A 144 22.56 8.55 -18.47
C VAL A 144 21.90 7.81 -19.63
N LYS A 145 20.61 8.07 -19.84
CA LYS A 145 19.83 7.44 -20.91
C LYS A 145 20.44 7.76 -22.27
N GLY A 146 20.61 6.71 -23.07
CA GLY A 146 21.03 6.75 -24.46
C GLY A 146 20.55 5.50 -25.17
N PRO A 147 20.64 5.43 -26.51
CA PRO A 147 19.98 4.38 -27.30
C PRO A 147 20.33 2.95 -26.87
N LEU A 148 21.60 2.70 -26.52
CA LEU A 148 22.06 1.38 -26.08
C LEU A 148 21.58 1.02 -24.66
N VAL A 149 21.59 2.00 -23.76
CA VAL A 149 21.09 1.86 -22.38
C VAL A 149 19.59 1.56 -22.40
N GLU A 150 18.83 2.28 -23.22
CA GLU A 150 17.39 2.08 -23.39
C GLU A 150 17.07 0.72 -24.03
N ALA A 151 17.80 0.35 -25.09
CA ALA A 151 17.65 -0.96 -25.71
C ALA A 151 17.89 -2.11 -24.72
N LEU A 152 18.93 -2.01 -23.88
CA LEU A 152 19.22 -3.00 -22.84
C LEU A 152 18.16 -3.03 -21.74
N GLN A 153 17.65 -1.87 -21.31
CA GLN A 153 16.57 -1.80 -20.31
C GLN A 153 15.27 -2.44 -20.79
N ILE A 154 15.05 -2.52 -22.11
CA ILE A 154 13.94 -3.25 -22.72
C ILE A 154 14.27 -4.73 -22.88
N ALA A 155 15.45 -5.05 -23.43
CA ALA A 155 15.83 -6.42 -23.77
C ALA A 155 16.04 -7.33 -22.55
N LEU A 156 16.69 -6.83 -21.49
CA LEU A 156 17.06 -7.63 -20.32
C LEU A 156 15.84 -8.26 -19.61
N PRO A 157 14.75 -7.51 -19.32
CA PRO A 157 13.52 -8.12 -18.79
C PRO A 157 12.88 -9.16 -19.72
N MET A 158 12.87 -8.94 -21.04
CA MET A 158 12.28 -9.89 -21.99
C MET A 158 13.08 -11.20 -22.04
N ILE A 159 14.41 -11.09 -22.04
CA ILE A 159 15.31 -12.25 -22.04
C ILE A 159 15.21 -13.00 -20.71
N PHE A 160 15.10 -12.28 -19.60
CA PHE A 160 14.83 -12.88 -18.30
C PHE A 160 13.56 -13.75 -18.34
N ASP A 161 12.45 -13.22 -18.84
CA ASP A 161 11.17 -13.93 -18.93
C ASP A 161 11.28 -15.17 -19.83
N ALA A 162 11.94 -15.04 -20.99
CA ALA A 162 12.11 -16.14 -21.94
C ALA A 162 12.99 -17.28 -21.42
N TYR A 163 14.04 -16.98 -20.65
CA TYR A 163 15.00 -17.97 -20.16
C TYR A 163 14.75 -18.42 -18.72
N LEU A 164 13.75 -17.89 -18.03
CA LEU A 164 13.48 -18.22 -16.63
C LEU A 164 13.34 -19.74 -16.42
N HIS A 165 12.55 -20.41 -17.26
CA HIS A 165 12.29 -21.84 -17.13
C HIS A 165 13.50 -22.73 -17.44
N THR A 166 14.45 -22.25 -18.24
CA THR A 166 15.60 -23.04 -18.71
C THR A 166 16.87 -22.77 -17.93
N LYS A 167 17.04 -21.55 -17.38
CA LYS A 167 18.25 -21.10 -16.66
C LYS A 167 18.10 -20.97 -15.14
N MET A 168 16.94 -21.30 -14.59
CA MET A 168 16.77 -21.32 -13.14
C MET A 168 17.47 -22.56 -12.56
N GLU A 169 18.78 -22.42 -12.30
CA GLU A 169 19.65 -23.51 -11.82
C GLU A 169 19.89 -23.48 -10.29
N GLY A 170 19.39 -22.45 -9.60
CA GLY A 170 19.64 -22.24 -8.17
C GLY A 170 18.53 -22.79 -7.29
N ASP A 171 18.91 -23.60 -6.30
CA ASP A 171 17.97 -24.23 -5.36
C ASP A 171 17.65 -23.35 -4.14
N SER A 172 18.50 -22.34 -3.86
CA SER A 172 18.37 -21.53 -2.64
C SER A 172 17.12 -20.65 -2.64
N PHE A 173 16.39 -20.63 -1.53
CA PHE A 173 15.17 -19.84 -1.37
C PHE A 173 15.37 -18.32 -1.56
N GLN A 174 16.50 -17.78 -1.08
CA GLN A 174 16.86 -16.37 -1.26
C GLN A 174 16.96 -16.00 -2.75
N TYR A 175 17.60 -16.86 -3.55
CA TYR A 175 17.73 -16.63 -4.99
C TYR A 175 16.36 -16.54 -5.67
N LEU A 176 15.44 -17.47 -5.38
CA LEU A 176 14.07 -17.43 -5.92
C LEU A 176 13.34 -16.14 -5.53
N THR A 177 13.53 -15.70 -4.29
CA THR A 177 12.94 -14.46 -3.78
C THR A 177 13.49 -13.22 -4.49
N ASP A 178 14.79 -13.18 -4.78
CA ASP A 178 15.42 -12.09 -5.54
C ASP A 178 14.93 -12.06 -7.00
N LEU A 179 14.75 -13.23 -7.62
CA LEU A 179 14.17 -13.35 -8.95
C LEU A 179 12.72 -12.83 -8.97
N LEU A 180 11.90 -13.19 -7.95
CA LEU A 180 10.53 -12.70 -7.83
C LEU A 180 10.51 -11.17 -7.66
N HIS A 181 11.40 -10.63 -6.84
CA HIS A 181 11.55 -9.19 -6.66
C HIS A 181 11.86 -8.47 -7.98
N TYR A 182 12.77 -9.03 -8.78
CA TYR A 182 13.07 -8.50 -10.09
C TYR A 182 11.87 -8.58 -11.06
N ALA A 183 11.25 -9.76 -11.19
CA ALA A 183 10.14 -9.99 -12.11
C ALA A 183 8.94 -9.08 -11.81
N THR A 184 8.60 -8.93 -10.53
CA THR A 184 7.51 -8.05 -10.07
C THR A 184 7.77 -6.58 -10.40
N ARG A 185 8.98 -6.07 -10.13
CA ARG A 185 9.35 -4.68 -10.46
C ARG A 185 9.36 -4.39 -11.95
N LYS A 186 9.70 -5.38 -12.77
CA LYS A 186 9.67 -5.29 -14.24
C LYS A 186 8.29 -5.55 -14.85
N ASN A 187 7.28 -5.87 -14.03
CA ASN A 187 5.92 -6.19 -14.45
C ASN A 187 5.86 -7.42 -15.37
N LEU A 188 6.71 -8.42 -15.13
CA LEU A 188 6.73 -9.68 -15.88
C LEU A 188 5.76 -10.66 -15.23
N SER A 189 4.49 -10.59 -15.63
CA SER A 189 3.41 -11.37 -14.98
C SER A 189 3.62 -12.89 -15.10
N GLY A 190 4.03 -13.38 -16.27
CA GLY A 190 4.30 -14.81 -16.51
C GLY A 190 5.40 -15.34 -15.59
N ALA A 191 6.58 -14.73 -15.63
CA ALA A 191 7.67 -15.01 -14.70
C ALA A 191 7.26 -14.94 -13.22
N SER A 192 6.55 -13.88 -12.83
CA SER A 192 6.15 -13.68 -11.43
C SER A 192 5.26 -14.82 -10.93
N LEU A 193 4.28 -15.24 -11.73
CA LEU A 193 3.36 -16.32 -11.36
C LEU A 193 4.07 -17.68 -11.27
N TYR A 194 4.97 -17.97 -12.21
CA TYR A 194 5.81 -19.17 -12.15
C TYR A 194 6.71 -19.21 -10.89
N LEU A 195 7.30 -18.07 -10.54
CA LEU A 195 8.13 -17.94 -9.33
C LEU A 195 7.31 -18.09 -8.05
N ILE A 196 6.10 -17.54 -8.01
CA ILE A 196 5.18 -17.73 -6.87
C ILE A 196 4.86 -19.20 -6.66
N ASP A 197 4.52 -19.94 -7.73
CA ASP A 197 4.24 -21.38 -7.65
C ASP A 197 5.47 -22.18 -7.20
N THR A 198 6.66 -21.80 -7.68
CA THR A 198 7.92 -22.45 -7.32
C THR A 198 8.28 -22.20 -5.86
N ILE A 199 8.17 -20.95 -5.40
CA ILE A 199 8.42 -20.57 -4.00
C ILE A 199 7.42 -21.26 -3.07
N MET A 200 6.15 -21.36 -3.46
CA MET A 200 5.11 -21.99 -2.64
C MET A 200 5.39 -23.47 -2.37
N LYS A 201 6.00 -24.18 -3.33
CA LYS A 201 6.45 -25.58 -3.15
C LYS A 201 7.54 -25.72 -2.08
N LYS A 202 8.36 -24.68 -1.89
CA LYS A 202 9.46 -24.62 -0.92
C LYS A 202 9.19 -23.73 0.29
N ARG A 203 7.93 -23.37 0.55
CA ARG A 203 7.55 -22.41 1.60
C ARG A 203 8.08 -22.70 3.01
N GLN A 204 8.44 -23.96 3.29
CA GLN A 204 9.02 -24.37 4.58
C GLN A 204 10.43 -23.83 4.80
N GLU A 205 11.14 -23.47 3.74
CA GLU A 205 12.48 -22.87 3.81
C GLU A 205 12.43 -21.34 3.93
N MET A 206 11.24 -20.74 3.97
CA MET A 206 11.07 -19.29 4.04
C MET A 206 11.61 -18.76 5.36
N ASP A 207 12.51 -17.78 5.29
CA ASP A 207 13.00 -17.05 6.45
C ASP A 207 12.32 -15.66 6.56
N PHE A 208 12.58 -14.99 7.68
CA PHE A 208 12.02 -13.66 7.96
C PHE A 208 12.36 -12.62 6.89
N LYS A 209 13.59 -12.64 6.38
CA LYS A 209 14.03 -11.68 5.35
C LYS A 209 13.30 -11.91 4.02
N SER A 210 13.13 -13.17 3.64
CA SER A 210 12.45 -13.55 2.41
C SER A 210 10.96 -13.26 2.51
N ALA A 211 10.32 -13.50 3.66
CA ALA A 211 8.91 -13.15 3.89
C ALA A 211 8.63 -11.66 3.64
N LYS A 212 9.47 -10.76 4.18
CA LYS A 212 9.35 -9.31 3.91
C LYS A 212 9.45 -8.98 2.43
N SER A 213 10.41 -9.59 1.73
CA SER A 213 10.61 -9.38 0.29
C SER A 213 9.41 -9.89 -0.53
N ILE A 214 8.87 -11.06 -0.18
CA ILE A 214 7.72 -11.68 -0.83
C ILE A 214 6.46 -10.81 -0.65
N ILE A 215 6.15 -10.37 0.57
CA ILE A 215 5.00 -9.48 0.83
C ILE A 215 5.12 -8.22 -0.03
N ARG A 216 6.30 -7.60 -0.06
CA ARG A 216 6.57 -6.42 -0.89
C ARG A 216 6.37 -6.70 -2.38
N SER A 217 6.87 -7.82 -2.88
CA SER A 217 6.76 -8.22 -4.28
C SER A 217 5.32 -8.48 -4.70
N ILE A 218 4.55 -9.23 -3.90
CA ILE A 218 3.14 -9.49 -4.18
C ILE A 218 2.35 -8.17 -4.19
N CYS A 219 2.64 -7.25 -3.28
CA CYS A 219 2.01 -5.93 -3.28
C CYS A 219 2.41 -5.03 -4.46
N GLU A 220 3.46 -5.37 -5.23
CA GLU A 220 3.89 -4.61 -6.42
C GLU A 220 3.29 -5.18 -7.72
N LEU A 221 2.68 -6.37 -7.69
CA LEU A 221 2.05 -6.98 -8.85
C LEU A 221 0.84 -6.18 -9.34
N LYS A 222 0.69 -6.11 -10.66
CA LYS A 222 -0.43 -5.41 -11.33
C LYS A 222 -1.56 -6.35 -11.75
N VAL A 223 -1.27 -7.63 -11.87
CA VAL A 223 -2.26 -8.66 -12.22
C VAL A 223 -2.88 -9.18 -10.93
N ASP A 224 -4.17 -9.45 -10.97
CA ASP A 224 -4.88 -10.12 -9.88
C ASP A 224 -4.91 -11.63 -10.20
N ASP A 225 -4.40 -12.47 -9.30
CA ASP A 225 -4.34 -13.93 -9.48
C ASP A 225 -4.54 -14.64 -8.12
N SER A 226 -5.25 -15.77 -8.13
CA SER A 226 -5.59 -16.51 -6.91
C SER A 226 -4.37 -17.12 -6.20
N ARG A 227 -3.26 -17.35 -6.92
CA ARG A 227 -2.01 -17.87 -6.35
C ARG A 227 -1.30 -16.90 -5.42
N HIS A 228 -1.65 -15.61 -5.47
CA HIS A 228 -1.04 -14.60 -4.59
C HIS A 228 -1.41 -14.84 -3.13
N ARG A 229 -2.68 -15.20 -2.88
CA ARG A 229 -3.22 -15.30 -1.52
C ARG A 229 -2.47 -16.32 -0.65
N PRO A 230 -2.29 -17.60 -1.05
CA PRO A 230 -1.63 -18.58 -0.20
C PRO A 230 -0.20 -18.20 0.19
N LEU A 231 0.58 -17.67 -0.77
CA LEU A 231 1.97 -17.28 -0.50
C LEU A 231 2.04 -16.02 0.37
N LEU A 232 1.17 -15.04 0.12
CA LEU A 232 1.10 -13.82 0.93
C LEU A 232 0.74 -14.14 2.38
N HIS A 233 -0.30 -14.96 2.61
CA HIS A 233 -0.75 -15.31 3.96
C HIS A 233 0.31 -16.11 4.70
N HIS A 234 0.95 -17.09 4.06
CA HIS A 234 2.08 -17.83 4.66
C HIS A 234 3.23 -16.89 5.07
N ALA A 235 3.57 -15.90 4.23
CA ALA A 235 4.59 -14.93 4.58
C ALA A 235 4.17 -14.01 5.73
N LEU A 236 2.89 -13.63 5.82
CA LEU A 236 2.36 -12.82 6.92
C LEU A 236 2.31 -13.59 8.24
N ASP A 237 1.91 -14.87 8.22
CA ASP A 237 1.93 -15.76 9.37
C ASP A 237 3.35 -15.89 9.94
N LEU A 238 4.35 -16.10 9.07
CA LEU A 238 5.75 -16.18 9.50
C LEU A 238 6.24 -14.86 10.13
N MET A 239 5.75 -13.71 9.64
CA MET A 239 6.05 -12.40 10.24
C MET A 239 5.40 -12.24 11.62
N VAL A 240 4.19 -12.78 11.83
CA VAL A 240 3.49 -12.78 13.13
C VAL A 240 4.22 -13.67 14.14
N GLU A 241 4.66 -14.85 13.71
CA GLU A 241 5.44 -15.79 14.54
C GLU A 241 6.78 -15.18 14.98
N ASN A 242 7.44 -14.44 14.07
CA ASN A 242 8.73 -13.81 14.31
C ASN A 242 8.62 -12.31 14.66
N ARG A 243 7.49 -11.88 15.23
CA ARG A 243 7.20 -10.46 15.50
C ARG A 243 8.25 -9.74 16.35
N SER A 244 9.00 -10.45 17.19
CA SER A 244 10.11 -9.89 17.97
C SER A 244 11.26 -9.37 17.10
N ASN A 245 11.37 -9.83 15.86
CA ASN A 245 12.38 -9.40 14.90
C ASN A 245 11.90 -8.21 14.04
N CYS A 246 10.64 -7.80 14.17
CA CYS A 246 10.09 -6.67 13.44
C CYS A 246 10.44 -5.35 14.10
N THR A 247 10.73 -4.35 13.26
CA THR A 247 10.74 -2.95 13.66
C THR A 247 9.40 -2.28 13.33
N TYR A 248 9.12 -1.13 13.93
CA TYR A 248 7.97 -0.30 13.52
C TYR A 248 8.01 0.00 12.00
N GLN A 249 9.19 0.30 11.44
CA GLN A 249 9.35 0.60 10.01
C GLN A 249 8.99 -0.60 9.13
N ASP A 250 9.31 -1.83 9.56
CA ASP A 250 8.92 -3.03 8.83
C ASP A 250 7.39 -3.13 8.74
N PHE A 251 6.68 -2.97 9.87
CA PHE A 251 5.21 -2.96 9.87
C PHE A 251 4.64 -1.82 9.03
N ASP A 252 5.14 -0.60 9.23
CA ASP A 252 4.63 0.60 8.55
C ASP A 252 4.71 0.48 7.02
N ILE A 253 5.86 0.05 6.49
CA ILE A 253 6.10 -0.07 5.05
C ILE A 253 5.23 -1.18 4.45
N LEU A 254 5.16 -2.35 5.10
CA LEU A 254 4.43 -3.50 4.57
C LEU A 254 2.92 -3.24 4.59
N ILE A 255 2.37 -2.77 5.71
CA ILE A 255 0.94 -2.46 5.84
C ILE A 255 0.56 -1.34 4.87
N SER A 256 1.39 -0.31 4.70
CA SER A 256 1.13 0.75 3.72
C SER A 256 0.99 0.21 2.29
N LYS A 257 1.83 -0.76 1.91
CA LYS A 257 1.74 -1.42 0.60
C LYS A 257 0.48 -2.27 0.47
N MET A 258 0.14 -3.04 1.50
CA MET A 258 -1.05 -3.90 1.53
C MET A 258 -2.35 -3.08 1.44
N VAL A 259 -2.46 -2.00 2.22
CA VAL A 259 -3.62 -1.10 2.21
C VAL A 259 -3.89 -0.53 0.82
N ASN A 260 -2.84 -0.20 0.06
CA ASN A 260 -3.00 0.34 -1.31
C ASN A 260 -3.47 -0.72 -2.33
N LYS A 261 -3.42 -2.00 -1.97
CA LYS A 261 -3.89 -3.12 -2.79
C LYS A 261 -5.22 -3.70 -2.31
N PHE A 262 -5.65 -3.34 -1.11
CA PHE A 262 -6.91 -3.77 -0.53
C PHE A 262 -8.08 -3.12 -1.27
N LEU A 263 -8.84 -3.96 -1.98
CA LEU A 263 -10.03 -3.63 -2.75
C LEU A 263 -11.03 -4.78 -2.59
N ASP A 264 -12.31 -4.55 -2.89
CA ASP A 264 -13.36 -5.59 -2.76
C ASP A 264 -13.05 -6.85 -3.59
N ARG A 265 -12.35 -6.70 -4.73
CA ARG A 265 -11.91 -7.84 -5.56
C ARG A 265 -10.68 -8.57 -5.00
N ASN A 266 -9.92 -7.94 -4.11
CA ASN A 266 -8.70 -8.46 -3.50
C ASN A 266 -8.72 -8.32 -1.96
N PRO A 267 -9.71 -8.91 -1.26
CA PRO A 267 -9.83 -8.76 0.18
C PRO A 267 -8.71 -9.48 0.94
N TYR A 268 -8.00 -10.40 0.27
CA TYR A 268 -6.92 -11.20 0.87
C TYR A 268 -5.67 -10.38 1.26
N PHE A 269 -5.57 -9.10 0.89
CA PHE A 269 -4.52 -8.22 1.42
C PHE A 269 -4.77 -7.79 2.87
N TYR A 270 -5.96 -8.03 3.42
CA TYR A 270 -6.21 -7.90 4.85
C TYR A 270 -5.75 -9.17 5.58
N HIS A 271 -5.02 -8.98 6.68
CA HIS A 271 -4.57 -10.06 7.57
C HIS A 271 -4.63 -9.59 9.02
N GLU A 272 -5.62 -10.10 9.74
CA GLU A 272 -5.97 -9.62 11.07
C GLU A 272 -4.82 -9.75 12.08
N GLU A 273 -4.25 -10.94 12.22
CA GLU A 273 -3.17 -11.21 13.18
C GLU A 273 -1.91 -10.37 12.92
N PHE A 274 -1.66 -10.02 11.66
CA PHE A 274 -0.51 -9.19 11.30
C PHE A 274 -0.75 -7.73 11.68
N LEU A 275 -1.96 -7.22 11.44
CA LEU A 275 -2.36 -5.88 11.86
C LEU A 275 -2.41 -5.76 13.39
N ASN A 276 -2.99 -6.76 14.08
CA ASN A 276 -2.99 -6.86 15.53
C ASN A 276 -1.56 -6.90 16.10
N SER A 277 -0.66 -7.66 15.48
CA SER A 277 0.76 -7.70 15.88
C SER A 277 1.44 -6.34 15.74
N ALA A 278 1.15 -5.58 14.68
CA ALA A 278 1.68 -4.24 14.49
C ALA A 278 1.14 -3.24 15.53
N ILE A 279 -0.15 -3.32 15.85
CA ILE A 279 -0.78 -2.49 16.89
C ILE A 279 -0.18 -2.84 18.26
N ASN A 280 -0.10 -4.12 18.60
CA ASN A 280 0.51 -4.59 19.85
C ASN A 280 1.97 -4.16 19.99
N PHE A 281 2.73 -4.13 18.88
CA PHE A 281 4.09 -3.61 18.89
C PHE A 281 4.12 -2.14 19.29
N ILE A 282 3.24 -1.31 18.72
CA ILE A 282 3.13 0.12 19.06
C ILE A 282 2.80 0.32 20.54
N LEU A 283 1.81 -0.42 21.04
CA LEU A 283 1.35 -0.33 22.43
C LEU A 283 2.42 -0.80 23.42
N SER A 284 3.07 -1.93 23.14
CA SER A 284 4.05 -2.53 24.06
C SER A 284 5.36 -1.75 24.13
N ASN A 285 5.73 -1.05 23.05
CA ASN A 285 6.98 -0.27 22.97
C ASN A 285 6.76 1.24 23.16
N ASP A 286 5.54 1.67 23.48
CA ASP A 286 5.15 3.09 23.61
C ASP A 286 5.67 3.95 22.44
N CYS A 287 5.42 3.51 21.19
CA CYS A 287 6.02 4.14 20.01
C CYS A 287 5.60 5.60 19.77
N GLY A 288 4.69 6.15 20.58
CA GLY A 288 4.27 7.55 20.50
C GLY A 288 2.94 7.77 19.78
N PHE A 289 2.49 9.03 19.81
CA PHE A 289 1.19 9.45 19.29
C PHE A 289 1.14 9.43 17.76
N ASN A 290 2.17 9.94 17.08
CA ASN A 290 2.18 10.07 15.62
C ASN A 290 2.13 8.70 14.94
N GLU A 291 2.97 7.77 15.37
CA GLU A 291 3.05 6.38 14.91
C GLU A 291 1.70 5.68 15.07
N SER A 292 1.03 5.92 16.20
CA SER A 292 -0.29 5.38 16.50
C SER A 292 -1.38 5.94 15.59
N VAL A 293 -1.37 7.26 15.31
CA VAL A 293 -2.29 7.88 14.34
C VAL A 293 -2.05 7.34 12.94
N TRP A 294 -0.79 7.17 12.54
CA TRP A 294 -0.44 6.58 11.25
C TRP A 294 -0.89 5.14 11.12
N MET A 295 -0.86 4.35 12.20
CA MET A 295 -1.41 2.99 12.20
C MET A 295 -2.94 3.01 12.16
N LEU A 296 -3.58 3.87 12.96
CA LEU A 296 -5.04 4.03 12.97
C LEU A 296 -5.57 4.36 11.57
N ARG A 297 -4.89 5.26 10.84
CA ARG A 297 -5.24 5.60 9.45
C ARG A 297 -5.24 4.38 8.53
N LYS A 298 -4.30 3.44 8.72
CA LYS A 298 -4.22 2.20 7.93
C LYS A 298 -5.33 1.23 8.35
N ALA A 299 -5.58 1.08 9.64
CA ALA A 299 -6.67 0.25 10.17
C ALA A 299 -8.05 0.70 9.67
N ILE A 300 -8.31 2.03 9.66
CA ILE A 300 -9.54 2.62 9.10
C ILE A 300 -9.74 2.19 7.64
N LYS A 301 -8.69 2.23 6.81
CA LYS A 301 -8.79 1.84 5.39
C LYS A 301 -9.12 0.36 5.19
N PHE A 302 -8.64 -0.51 6.08
CA PHE A 302 -9.05 -1.93 6.09
C PHE A 302 -10.46 -2.14 6.65
N GLY A 303 -11.06 -1.14 7.30
CA GLY A 303 -12.27 -1.34 8.11
C GLY A 303 -12.02 -2.08 9.42
N HIS A 304 -10.77 -2.15 9.88
CA HIS A 304 -10.35 -2.80 11.12
C HIS A 304 -10.49 -1.85 12.31
N VAL A 305 -10.94 -2.36 13.46
CA VAL A 305 -11.14 -1.61 14.69
C VAL A 305 -10.29 -2.22 15.83
N SER A 306 -9.47 -1.39 16.48
CA SER A 306 -8.82 -1.73 17.75
C SER A 306 -9.18 -0.69 18.79
N TYR A 307 -9.86 -1.13 19.85
CA TYR A 307 -10.23 -0.25 20.97
C TYR A 307 -8.99 0.13 21.79
N GLU A 308 -8.03 -0.78 21.91
CA GLU A 308 -6.78 -0.59 22.64
C GLU A 308 -5.93 0.54 22.02
N LEU A 309 -5.87 0.59 20.68
CA LEU A 309 -5.18 1.69 19.99
C LEU A 309 -5.89 3.04 20.18
N LEU A 310 -7.23 3.03 20.16
CA LEU A 310 -8.03 4.24 20.38
C LEU A 310 -7.88 4.74 21.82
N ASP A 311 -7.92 3.84 22.80
CA ASP A 311 -7.71 4.16 24.22
C ASP A 311 -6.31 4.69 24.48
N TYR A 312 -5.29 4.09 23.86
CA TYR A 312 -3.92 4.58 23.95
C TYR A 312 -3.77 6.00 23.35
N LEU A 313 -4.35 6.24 22.17
CA LEU A 313 -4.36 7.58 21.56
C LEU A 313 -5.08 8.60 22.45
N PHE A 314 -6.22 8.21 23.01
CA PHE A 314 -7.00 9.05 23.91
C PHE A 314 -6.21 9.39 25.17
N ALA A 315 -5.57 8.40 25.81
CA ALA A 315 -4.74 8.60 26.99
C ALA A 315 -3.55 9.54 26.72
N LYS A 316 -2.93 9.47 25.53
CA LYS A 316 -1.87 10.42 25.14
C LYS A 316 -2.42 11.84 24.98
N ILE A 317 -3.63 12.02 24.42
CA ILE A 317 -4.29 13.32 24.31
C ILE A 317 -4.67 13.87 25.69
N GLU A 318 -5.10 13.03 26.63
CA GLU A 318 -5.38 13.46 28.01
C GLU A 318 -4.12 13.97 28.71
N GLN A 319 -2.97 13.33 28.45
CA GLN A 319 -1.68 13.76 28.99
C GLN A 319 -1.16 15.05 28.35
N ASP A 320 -1.33 15.21 27.03
CA ASP A 320 -0.99 16.42 26.30
C ASP A 320 -2.13 16.85 25.35
N PRO A 321 -3.04 17.71 25.81
CA PRO A 321 -4.17 18.18 25.00
C PRO A 321 -3.77 18.94 23.73
N LYS A 322 -2.52 19.42 23.62
CA LYS A 322 -2.02 20.08 22.40
C LYS A 322 -1.95 19.12 21.23
N LEU A 323 -1.78 17.83 21.48
CA LEU A 323 -1.74 16.77 20.46
C LEU A 323 -3.00 16.72 19.60
N ILE A 324 -4.14 17.21 20.10
CA ILE A 324 -5.35 17.38 19.30
C ILE A 324 -5.66 18.84 19.01
N ALA A 325 -5.44 19.75 19.97
CA ALA A 325 -5.82 21.16 19.86
C ALA A 325 -5.01 21.93 18.80
N GLU A 326 -3.74 21.55 18.59
CA GLU A 326 -2.80 22.20 17.66
C GLU A 326 -2.44 21.28 16.48
N SER A 327 -3.14 20.15 16.34
CA SER A 327 -2.84 19.14 15.33
C SER A 327 -3.29 19.55 13.94
N GLY A 328 -2.57 19.08 12.92
CA GLY A 328 -3.00 19.24 11.52
C GLY A 328 -4.27 18.44 11.21
N THR A 329 -4.98 18.85 10.16
CA THR A 329 -6.26 18.26 9.73
C THR A 329 -6.20 16.75 9.50
N LEU A 330 -5.06 16.22 9.04
CA LEU A 330 -4.88 14.77 8.86
C LEU A 330 -5.02 14.00 10.17
N VAL A 331 -4.41 14.49 11.25
CA VAL A 331 -4.46 13.87 12.57
C VAL A 331 -5.88 13.96 13.12
N LEU A 332 -6.44 15.17 13.12
CA LEU A 332 -7.79 15.45 13.61
C LEU A 332 -8.83 14.57 12.94
N PHE A 333 -8.85 14.53 11.61
CA PHE A 333 -9.84 13.77 10.86
C PHE A 333 -9.64 12.26 11.02
N THR A 334 -8.40 11.79 11.08
CA THR A 334 -8.10 10.36 11.31
C THR A 334 -8.59 9.91 12.69
N PHE A 335 -8.35 10.72 13.72
CA PHE A 335 -8.74 10.41 15.08
C PHE A 335 -10.27 10.30 15.21
N ILE A 336 -11.00 11.32 14.76
CA ILE A 336 -12.47 11.32 14.76
C ILE A 336 -13.03 10.19 13.90
N LYS A 337 -12.41 9.91 12.74
CA LYS A 337 -12.84 8.81 11.90
C LYS A 337 -12.67 7.45 12.57
N GLY A 338 -11.58 7.25 13.31
CA GLY A 338 -11.31 6.03 14.07
C GLY A 338 -12.38 5.75 15.12
N LEU A 339 -12.73 6.77 15.92
CA LEU A 339 -13.79 6.69 16.92
C LEU A 339 -15.16 6.41 16.29
N SER A 340 -15.53 7.16 15.24
CA SER A 340 -16.78 6.97 14.49
C SER A 340 -16.88 5.56 13.89
N GLN A 341 -15.81 5.05 13.28
CA GLN A 341 -15.80 3.70 12.70
C GLN A 341 -16.01 2.63 13.77
N ALA A 342 -15.46 2.83 14.96
CA ALA A 342 -15.58 1.90 16.08
C ALA A 342 -16.91 2.02 16.85
N ASP A 343 -17.76 3.00 16.49
CA ASP A 343 -18.94 3.41 17.28
C ASP A 343 -18.57 3.63 18.76
N TYR A 344 -17.43 4.31 18.97
CA TYR A 344 -16.77 4.39 20.27
C TYR A 344 -16.62 5.83 20.76
N ARG A 345 -17.26 6.14 21.89
CA ARG A 345 -17.11 7.40 22.63
C ARG A 345 -16.32 7.15 23.92
N PRO A 346 -15.09 7.68 24.06
CA PRO A 346 -14.30 7.53 25.28
C PRO A 346 -14.96 8.18 26.50
N ALA A 347 -14.70 7.67 27.71
CA ALA A 347 -15.37 8.11 28.93
C ALA A 347 -15.23 9.62 29.22
N ASN A 348 -14.06 10.21 28.98
CA ASN A 348 -13.79 11.63 29.22
C ASN A 348 -13.94 12.49 27.96
N TRP A 349 -14.74 12.05 26.98
CA TRP A 349 -14.93 12.74 25.70
C TRP A 349 -15.25 14.24 25.84
N GLN A 350 -16.04 14.61 26.85
CA GLN A 350 -16.44 16.00 27.14
C GLN A 350 -15.25 16.95 27.35
N MET A 351 -14.08 16.46 27.79
CA MET A 351 -12.87 17.28 27.94
C MET A 351 -12.19 17.55 26.59
N ILE A 352 -12.28 16.60 25.67
CA ILE A 352 -11.58 16.63 24.37
C ILE A 352 -12.44 17.27 23.28
N GLU A 353 -13.76 17.11 23.36
CA GLU A 353 -14.75 17.62 22.42
C GLU A 353 -14.57 19.12 22.09
N PRO A 354 -14.43 20.04 23.08
CA PRO A 354 -14.22 21.46 22.78
C PRO A 354 -12.92 21.73 22.02
N LEU A 355 -11.87 20.94 22.27
CA LEU A 355 -10.58 21.07 21.60
C LEU A 355 -10.67 20.63 20.14
N VAL A 356 -11.37 19.52 19.88
CA VAL A 356 -11.66 19.00 18.53
C VAL A 356 -12.44 20.04 17.73
N ILE A 357 -13.52 20.59 18.31
CA ILE A 357 -14.37 21.59 17.64
C ILE A 357 -13.57 22.86 17.35
N LYS A 358 -12.83 23.38 18.34
CA LYS A 358 -12.01 24.59 18.18
C LYS A 358 -10.94 24.40 17.09
N ASN A 359 -10.25 23.27 17.08
CA ASN A 359 -9.27 22.97 16.05
C ASN A 359 -9.93 22.88 14.66
N ALA A 360 -11.03 22.12 14.53
CA ALA A 360 -11.77 22.03 13.29
C ALA A 360 -12.18 23.42 12.75
N LEU A 361 -12.74 24.28 13.59
CA LEU A 361 -13.14 25.64 13.20
C LEU A 361 -11.95 26.51 12.76
N SER A 362 -10.75 26.31 13.30
CA SER A 362 -9.54 27.03 12.86
C SER A 362 -9.18 26.74 11.39
N HIS A 363 -9.60 25.59 10.88
CA HIS A 363 -9.38 25.15 9.49
C HIS A 363 -10.55 25.39 8.55
N LYS A 364 -11.64 26.04 9.00
CA LYS A 364 -12.87 26.29 8.21
C LYS A 364 -12.63 26.97 6.85
N HIS A 365 -11.55 27.72 6.72
CA HIS A 365 -11.12 28.37 5.47
C HIS A 365 -10.58 27.39 4.40
N GLN A 366 -10.40 26.10 4.73
CA GLN A 366 -9.92 25.07 3.81
C GLN A 366 -11.09 24.27 3.25
N TRP A 367 -11.64 24.73 2.13
CA TRP A 367 -12.86 24.22 1.52
C TRP A 367 -12.73 22.80 0.94
N ASN A 368 -11.52 22.40 0.58
CA ASN A 368 -11.22 21.11 -0.04
C ASN A 368 -11.16 19.92 0.96
N LEU A 369 -11.33 20.17 2.26
CA LEU A 369 -11.36 19.12 3.27
C LEU A 369 -12.73 18.41 3.29
N PRO A 370 -12.79 17.12 3.67
CA PRO A 370 -14.03 16.34 3.65
C PRO A 370 -14.95 16.67 4.84
N TRP A 371 -15.40 17.93 4.92
CA TRP A 371 -16.15 18.49 6.05
C TRP A 371 -17.47 17.76 6.31
N ILE A 372 -18.19 17.36 5.27
CA ILE A 372 -19.45 16.62 5.40
C ILE A 372 -19.20 15.28 6.11
N ASN A 373 -18.18 14.54 5.69
CA ASN A 373 -17.81 13.26 6.31
C ASN A 373 -17.38 13.46 7.76
N PHE A 374 -16.56 14.48 8.01
CA PHE A 374 -16.10 14.81 9.35
C PHE A 374 -17.27 15.17 10.28
N MET A 375 -18.22 15.99 9.83
CA MET A 375 -19.39 16.34 10.61
C MET A 375 -20.27 15.12 10.87
N ARG A 376 -20.49 14.26 9.87
CA ARG A 376 -21.19 12.99 10.11
C ARG A 376 -20.48 12.16 11.17
N ASP A 377 -19.16 12.04 11.10
CA ASP A 377 -18.38 11.30 12.08
C ASP A 377 -18.50 11.95 13.49
N LEU A 378 -18.57 13.28 13.61
CA LEU A 378 -18.90 13.94 14.88
C LEU A 378 -20.33 13.62 15.37
N CYS A 379 -21.32 13.58 14.48
CA CYS A 379 -22.69 13.19 14.84
C CYS A 379 -22.74 11.76 15.42
N THR A 380 -21.92 10.83 14.90
CA THR A 380 -21.85 9.46 15.48
C THR A 380 -21.32 9.45 16.92
N LEU A 381 -20.53 10.47 17.28
CA LEU A 381 -19.98 10.65 18.62
C LEU A 381 -20.87 11.54 19.50
N ASP A 382 -22.10 11.83 19.05
CA ASP A 382 -23.04 12.73 19.74
C ASP A 382 -22.41 14.12 20.03
N THR A 383 -21.67 14.63 19.03
CA THR A 383 -20.98 15.93 19.07
C THR A 383 -21.61 16.89 18.05
N TRP A 384 -22.31 17.92 18.55
CA TRP A 384 -23.20 18.78 17.76
C TRP A 384 -22.69 20.23 17.69
N SER A 385 -21.65 20.48 16.88
CA SER A 385 -21.16 21.85 16.67
C SER A 385 -22.09 22.64 15.74
N LEU A 386 -22.92 23.52 16.32
CA LEU A 386 -23.87 24.35 15.56
C LEU A 386 -23.18 25.24 14.51
N GLU A 387 -21.95 25.69 14.79
CA GLU A 387 -21.15 26.50 13.86
C GLU A 387 -20.66 25.70 12.65
N LEU A 388 -20.23 24.44 12.85
CA LEU A 388 -19.82 23.56 11.76
C LEU A 388 -21.02 23.08 10.95
N ILE A 389 -22.14 22.77 11.62
CA ILE A 389 -23.39 22.42 10.95
C ILE A 389 -23.85 23.60 10.08
N GLY A 390 -23.89 24.81 10.64
CA GLY A 390 -24.25 26.03 9.91
C GLY A 390 -23.30 26.36 8.76
N PHE A 391 -22.01 26.05 8.90
CA PHE A 391 -21.05 26.16 7.80
C PHE A 391 -21.38 25.19 6.66
N ILE A 392 -21.56 23.90 6.96
CA ILE A 392 -21.81 22.86 5.94
C ILE A 392 -23.17 23.06 5.26
N PHE A 393 -24.17 23.53 5.99
CA PHE A 393 -25.50 23.83 5.45
C PHE A 393 -25.61 25.22 4.81
N SER A 394 -24.54 26.01 4.81
CA SER A 394 -24.57 27.32 4.14
C SER A 394 -24.64 27.15 2.60
N PRO A 395 -25.32 28.06 1.89
CA PRO A 395 -25.31 28.07 0.43
C PRO A 395 -23.90 28.20 -0.14
N GLU A 396 -23.08 29.06 0.48
CA GLU A 396 -21.69 29.30 0.08
C GLU A 396 -20.88 28.00 0.07
N PHE A 397 -20.95 27.21 1.16
CA PHE A 397 -20.28 25.91 1.24
C PHE A 397 -20.77 24.95 0.16
N GLN A 398 -22.08 24.82 -0.02
CA GLN A 398 -22.67 23.89 -0.97
C GLN A 398 -22.28 24.21 -2.41
N GLU A 399 -22.29 25.48 -2.82
CA GLU A 399 -21.90 25.89 -4.17
C GLU A 399 -20.43 25.55 -4.50
N ASN A 400 -19.54 25.64 -3.50
CA ASN A 400 -18.11 25.38 -3.69
C ASN A 400 -17.72 23.90 -3.49
N TYR A 401 -18.47 23.15 -2.69
CA TYR A 401 -18.14 21.78 -2.31
C TYR A 401 -18.95 20.73 -3.08
N LEU A 402 -20.26 20.92 -3.24
CA LEU A 402 -21.12 19.96 -3.94
C LEU A 402 -20.94 20.12 -5.44
N LYS A 403 -20.25 19.17 -6.05
CA LYS A 403 -20.20 19.07 -7.51
C LYS A 403 -21.51 18.44 -7.99
N GLU A 404 -22.15 19.05 -8.99
CA GLU A 404 -23.45 18.59 -9.55
C GLU A 404 -23.49 17.09 -9.89
N TYR A 405 -22.36 16.50 -10.27
CA TYR A 405 -22.27 15.09 -10.66
C TYR A 405 -21.87 14.12 -9.53
N SER A 406 -21.56 14.62 -8.33
CA SER A 406 -21.10 13.77 -7.22
C SER A 406 -22.26 13.34 -6.34
N ILE A 407 -22.98 12.29 -6.76
CA ILE A 407 -24.12 11.79 -5.98
C ILE A 407 -23.71 11.32 -4.57
N PHE A 408 -22.48 10.83 -4.42
CA PHE A 408 -21.94 10.42 -3.14
C PHE A 408 -21.93 11.56 -2.12
N ASP A 409 -21.45 12.75 -2.51
CA ASP A 409 -21.39 13.91 -1.60
C ASP A 409 -22.80 14.36 -1.17
N HIS A 410 -23.77 14.29 -2.08
CA HIS A 410 -25.18 14.57 -1.77
C HIS A 410 -25.76 13.55 -0.77
N LEU A 411 -25.46 12.25 -0.93
CA LEU A 411 -25.86 11.22 0.04
C LEU A 411 -25.20 11.42 1.41
N GLN A 412 -23.93 11.85 1.46
CA GLN A 412 -23.28 12.20 2.73
C GLN A 412 -23.96 13.40 3.39
N LEU A 413 -24.29 14.45 2.62
CA LEU A 413 -24.97 15.64 3.13
C LEU A 413 -26.34 15.30 3.68
N MET A 414 -27.12 14.49 2.95
CA MET A 414 -28.43 13.99 3.38
C MET A 414 -28.33 13.23 4.71
N SER A 415 -27.30 12.40 4.90
CA SER A 415 -27.07 11.70 6.17
C SER A 415 -26.84 12.66 7.34
N VAL A 416 -26.09 13.74 7.15
CA VAL A 416 -25.92 14.79 8.17
C VAL A 416 -27.24 15.52 8.42
N TYR A 417 -27.97 15.87 7.35
CA TYR A 417 -29.28 16.51 7.42
C TYR A 417 -30.30 15.68 8.22
N GLN A 418 -30.38 14.37 7.97
CA GLN A 418 -31.20 13.42 8.71
C GLN A 418 -30.84 13.42 10.20
N ALA A 419 -29.54 13.29 10.51
CA ALA A 419 -29.05 13.30 11.88
C ALA A 419 -29.40 14.60 12.61
N VAL A 420 -29.14 15.76 12.01
CA VAL A 420 -29.44 17.07 12.63
C VAL A 420 -30.94 17.26 12.82
N LYS A 421 -31.77 16.90 11.84
CA LYS A 421 -33.24 17.02 11.94
C LYS A 421 -33.83 16.18 13.06
N MET A 422 -33.31 14.97 13.29
CA MET A 422 -33.88 14.03 14.24
C MET A 422 -33.25 14.12 15.63
N LEU A 423 -31.95 14.40 15.72
CA LEU A 423 -31.17 14.31 16.97
C LEU A 423 -30.70 15.67 17.50
N CYS A 424 -30.79 16.74 16.71
CA CYS A 424 -30.41 18.10 17.11
C CYS A 424 -31.57 19.10 16.91
N PRO A 425 -32.72 18.91 17.61
CA PRO A 425 -33.91 19.74 17.42
C PRO A 425 -33.72 21.21 17.83
N TRP A 426 -32.66 21.53 18.56
CA TRP A 426 -32.30 22.90 18.96
C TRP A 426 -31.46 23.65 17.91
N TYR A 427 -31.16 23.03 16.76
CA TYR A 427 -30.47 23.71 15.67
C TYR A 427 -31.38 24.74 14.98
N ASN A 428 -30.96 26.01 15.02
CA ASN A 428 -31.69 27.16 14.46
C ASN A 428 -30.94 27.84 13.29
N GLY A 429 -29.92 27.20 12.73
CA GLY A 429 -29.12 27.75 11.63
C GLY A 429 -29.72 27.50 10.23
N PRO A 430 -28.96 27.79 9.16
CA PRO A 430 -29.40 27.54 7.79
C PRO A 430 -29.62 26.04 7.53
N TRP A 431 -30.55 25.71 6.65
CA TRP A 431 -30.76 24.35 6.15
C TRP A 431 -30.12 24.19 4.77
N PRO A 432 -29.70 22.97 4.40
CA PRO A 432 -29.15 22.72 3.08
C PRO A 432 -30.20 23.01 1.99
N ASP A 433 -29.72 23.24 0.77
CA ASP A 433 -30.60 23.48 -0.37
C ASP A 433 -31.52 22.28 -0.61
N THR A 434 -32.82 22.56 -0.77
CA THR A 434 -33.84 21.54 -0.94
C THR A 434 -33.59 20.72 -2.21
N HIS A 435 -33.10 21.35 -3.29
CA HIS A 435 -32.81 20.63 -4.51
C HIS A 435 -31.68 19.61 -4.33
N ALA A 436 -30.60 19.98 -3.63
CA ALA A 436 -29.52 19.07 -3.28
C ALA A 436 -30.00 17.86 -2.45
N ILE A 437 -30.89 18.08 -1.48
CA ILE A 437 -31.47 16.99 -0.67
C ILE A 437 -32.41 16.12 -1.51
N ASP A 438 -33.29 16.71 -2.31
CA ASP A 438 -34.24 15.97 -3.16
C ASP A 438 -33.52 15.08 -4.19
N LEU A 439 -32.40 15.55 -4.73
CA LEU A 439 -31.53 14.75 -5.60
C LEU A 439 -30.98 13.52 -4.85
N ALA A 440 -30.51 13.70 -3.61
CA ALA A 440 -30.01 12.61 -2.78
C ALA A 440 -31.12 11.60 -2.46
N ILE A 441 -32.32 12.07 -2.10
CA ILE A 441 -33.49 11.23 -1.79
C ILE A 441 -33.86 10.37 -2.99
N LYS A 442 -33.95 10.97 -4.19
CA LYS A 442 -34.29 10.25 -5.41
C LYS A 442 -33.26 9.18 -5.75
N ALA A 443 -31.98 9.46 -5.50
CA ALA A 443 -30.91 8.52 -5.82
C ALA A 443 -30.73 7.40 -4.79
N ASN A 444 -31.12 7.64 -3.54
CA ASN A 444 -30.88 6.69 -2.45
C ASN A 444 -31.68 5.39 -2.69
N GLY A 445 -30.98 4.26 -2.77
CA GLY A 445 -31.60 2.95 -3.00
C GLY A 445 -31.86 2.57 -4.46
N ILE A 446 -31.59 3.44 -5.45
CA ILE A 446 -31.72 3.10 -6.89
C ILE A 446 -30.88 1.86 -7.26
N HIS A 447 -29.77 1.63 -6.56
CA HIS A 447 -28.80 0.57 -6.88
C HIS A 447 -29.22 -0.81 -6.33
N LEU A 448 -30.19 -0.86 -5.42
CA LEU A 448 -30.65 -2.07 -4.73
C LEU A 448 -31.86 -2.70 -5.45
N MET A 449 -31.73 -2.89 -6.76
CA MET A 449 -32.79 -3.47 -7.61
C MET A 449 -33.12 -4.93 -7.24
N GLU A 450 -32.20 -5.62 -6.56
CA GLU A 450 -32.42 -6.96 -6.05
C GLU A 450 -32.81 -6.91 -4.57
N SER A 451 -33.93 -7.56 -4.26
CA SER A 451 -34.52 -7.68 -2.93
C SER A 451 -34.33 -9.12 -2.41
N PRO A 452 -33.10 -9.54 -2.05
CA PRO A 452 -32.76 -10.95 -1.86
C PRO A 452 -33.53 -11.62 -0.72
N LEU A 453 -33.96 -10.87 0.29
CA LEU A 453 -34.72 -11.40 1.43
C LEU A 453 -36.22 -11.47 1.18
N ARG A 454 -36.73 -10.86 0.10
CA ARG A 454 -38.16 -10.71 -0.13
C ARG A 454 -38.91 -12.04 -0.17
N ASP A 455 -38.48 -12.97 -1.01
CA ASP A 455 -39.23 -14.23 -1.18
C ASP A 455 -39.20 -15.09 0.10
N SER A 456 -38.08 -15.07 0.83
CA SER A 456 -37.98 -15.71 2.14
C SER A 456 -38.89 -15.06 3.19
N LEU A 457 -38.97 -13.73 3.22
CA LEU A 457 -39.90 -13.00 4.10
C LEU A 457 -41.35 -13.33 3.75
N ILE A 458 -41.71 -13.36 2.47
CA ILE A 458 -43.05 -13.72 2.00
C ILE A 458 -43.41 -15.14 2.43
N GLN A 459 -42.48 -16.09 2.24
CA GLN A 459 -42.68 -17.47 2.66
C GLN A 459 -42.87 -17.60 4.17
N GLY A 460 -42.06 -16.89 4.97
CA GLY A 460 -42.15 -16.91 6.43
C GLY A 460 -43.42 -16.25 6.98
N LEU A 461 -43.92 -15.20 6.33
CA LEU A 461 -45.11 -14.44 6.76
C LEU A 461 -46.41 -14.96 6.13
N GLY A 462 -46.33 -15.85 5.14
CA GLY A 462 -47.47 -16.54 4.53
C GLY A 462 -48.29 -15.72 3.52
N ASP A 463 -48.06 -14.41 3.39
CA ASP A 463 -48.73 -13.55 2.40
C ASP A 463 -47.79 -12.44 1.91
N LYS A 464 -47.68 -12.32 0.58
CA LYS A 464 -46.88 -11.28 -0.10
C LYS A 464 -47.29 -9.86 0.26
N ARG A 465 -48.55 -9.65 0.66
CA ARG A 465 -49.07 -8.34 1.07
C ARG A 465 -48.54 -7.87 2.42
N CYS A 466 -47.88 -8.73 3.18
CA CYS A 466 -47.29 -8.38 4.48
C CYS A 466 -45.87 -7.80 4.34
N VAL A 467 -45.32 -7.74 3.12
CA VAL A 467 -43.96 -7.27 2.84
C VAL A 467 -44.00 -6.17 1.80
N LEU A 468 -43.58 -4.96 2.18
CA LEU A 468 -43.28 -3.88 1.25
C LEU A 468 -41.76 -3.82 1.04
N ASN A 469 -41.33 -3.44 -0.17
CA ASN A 469 -39.92 -3.37 -0.54
C ASN A 469 -39.59 -1.95 -0.99
N GLY A 470 -38.35 -1.51 -0.75
CA GLY A 470 -37.88 -0.20 -1.21
C GLY A 470 -38.70 0.98 -0.66
N VAL A 471 -39.03 0.91 0.63
CA VAL A 471 -39.78 1.98 1.30
C VAL A 471 -38.81 3.10 1.67
N SER A 472 -39.19 4.35 1.42
CA SER A 472 -38.41 5.51 1.81
C SER A 472 -39.07 6.25 2.98
N THR A 473 -38.33 7.07 3.70
CA THR A 473 -38.92 8.13 4.54
C THR A 473 -38.91 9.44 3.76
N LYS A 474 -39.74 10.41 4.14
CA LYS A 474 -39.72 11.77 3.57
C LYS A 474 -38.42 12.52 3.89
N LEU A 475 -37.66 12.09 4.91
CA LEU A 475 -36.30 12.56 5.18
C LEU A 475 -35.21 11.80 4.39
N GLY A 476 -35.57 10.83 3.54
CA GLY A 476 -34.64 10.20 2.60
C GLY A 476 -33.98 8.91 3.04
N HIS A 477 -34.32 8.36 4.20
CA HIS A 477 -33.87 7.02 4.58
C HIS A 477 -34.46 6.00 3.61
N TYR A 478 -33.65 5.06 3.14
CA TYR A 478 -34.10 3.94 2.31
C TYR A 478 -34.16 2.67 3.16
N ILE A 479 -35.26 1.94 3.08
CA ILE A 479 -35.54 0.73 3.86
C ILE A 479 -35.78 -0.42 2.87
N ASP A 480 -34.99 -1.49 2.98
CA ASP A 480 -35.05 -2.62 2.06
C ASP A 480 -36.41 -3.31 2.10
N HIS A 481 -36.88 -3.65 3.31
CA HIS A 481 -38.20 -4.22 3.53
C HIS A 481 -38.90 -3.62 4.74
N VAL A 482 -40.22 -3.48 4.64
CA VAL A 482 -41.09 -3.10 5.74
C VAL A 482 -42.16 -4.16 5.93
N ILE A 483 -42.35 -4.59 7.17
CA ILE A 483 -43.39 -5.53 7.57
C ILE A 483 -44.25 -4.92 8.68
N SER A 484 -45.50 -5.36 8.80
CA SER A 484 -46.39 -4.95 9.89
C SER A 484 -46.79 -6.18 10.70
N LEU A 485 -46.64 -6.10 12.02
CA LEU A 485 -46.95 -7.18 12.95
C LEU A 485 -47.96 -6.70 14.00
N ARG A 486 -48.99 -7.49 14.29
CA ARG A 486 -49.89 -7.25 15.44
C ARG A 486 -49.20 -7.69 16.73
N LYS A 487 -49.77 -7.24 17.86
CA LYS A 487 -49.46 -7.82 19.18
C LYS A 487 -49.50 -9.35 19.13
N GLY A 488 -48.41 -9.99 19.57
CA GLY A 488 -48.22 -11.46 19.47
C GLY A 488 -47.42 -11.93 18.25
N GLY A 489 -46.95 -11.03 17.38
CA GLY A 489 -46.04 -11.35 16.27
C GLY A 489 -46.72 -11.83 14.99
N TYR A 490 -48.03 -11.68 14.87
CA TYR A 490 -48.79 -12.11 13.70
C TYR A 490 -48.72 -11.07 12.57
N PRO A 491 -48.44 -11.46 11.32
CA PRO A 491 -48.30 -10.52 10.20
C PRO A 491 -49.61 -9.84 9.81
N VAL A 492 -49.51 -8.59 9.35
CA VAL A 492 -50.60 -7.76 8.83
C VAL A 492 -50.32 -7.40 7.39
N ALA A 493 -51.29 -7.67 6.52
CA ALA A 493 -51.23 -7.24 5.13
C ALA A 493 -51.41 -5.72 5.02
N PHE A 494 -50.57 -5.08 4.23
CA PHE A 494 -50.76 -3.70 3.82
C PHE A 494 -51.88 -3.63 2.78
N THR A 495 -52.90 -2.81 3.05
CA THR A 495 -54.05 -2.60 2.13
C THR A 495 -53.99 -1.21 1.51
N ASN A 496 -54.39 -1.07 0.24
CA ASN A 496 -54.47 0.21 -0.48
C ASN A 496 -53.14 0.96 -0.67
N VAL A 497 -52.01 0.24 -0.72
CA VAL A 497 -50.70 0.82 -1.06
C VAL A 497 -50.49 0.68 -2.57
N ASP A 498 -50.30 1.81 -3.27
CA ASP A 498 -49.87 1.80 -4.67
C ASP A 498 -48.38 1.50 -4.73
N THR A 499 -48.03 0.35 -5.31
CA THR A 499 -46.64 -0.08 -5.45
C THR A 499 -45.97 0.44 -6.72
N ASN A 500 -46.68 1.22 -7.56
CA ASN A 500 -46.12 1.80 -8.78
C ASN A 500 -45.44 3.16 -8.54
N THR A 501 -45.65 3.75 -7.37
CA THR A 501 -45.08 5.02 -6.95
C THR A 501 -44.12 4.81 -5.78
N GLN A 502 -43.27 5.81 -5.49
CA GLN A 502 -42.37 5.74 -4.34
C GLN A 502 -43.20 5.65 -3.05
N ILE A 503 -42.97 4.60 -2.27
CA ILE A 503 -43.69 4.35 -1.03
C ILE A 503 -42.98 5.06 0.11
N PHE A 504 -43.70 5.93 0.82
CA PHE A 504 -43.19 6.57 2.04
C PHE A 504 -43.71 5.88 3.29
N LEU A 505 -42.83 5.65 4.27
CA LEU A 505 -43.14 5.03 5.55
C LEU A 505 -44.24 5.79 6.31
N GLU A 506 -44.21 7.12 6.21
CA GLU A 506 -45.15 8.03 6.85
C GLU A 506 -46.57 7.94 6.27
N ASP A 507 -46.70 7.49 5.02
CA ASP A 507 -47.97 7.40 4.31
C ASP A 507 -48.58 5.98 4.42
N LEU A 508 -47.93 5.06 5.13
CA LEU A 508 -48.44 3.70 5.33
C LEU A 508 -49.64 3.67 6.30
N PRO A 509 -50.68 2.90 5.98
CA PRO A 509 -51.83 2.74 6.87
C PRO A 509 -51.40 2.01 8.14
N ARG A 510 -51.54 2.67 9.30
CA ARG A 510 -51.28 2.07 10.61
C ARG A 510 -52.56 1.44 11.15
N ALA A 511 -52.59 0.12 11.25
CA ALA A 511 -53.67 -0.57 11.96
C ALA A 511 -53.52 -0.37 13.47
N GLU A 512 -54.63 -0.23 14.19
CA GLU A 512 -54.63 -0.24 15.66
C GLU A 512 -53.93 -1.52 16.17
N ASP A 513 -53.04 -1.36 17.17
CA ASP A 513 -52.22 -2.44 17.76
C ASP A 513 -51.22 -3.14 16.82
N SER A 514 -50.78 -2.47 15.73
CA SER A 514 -49.71 -2.94 14.84
C SER A 514 -48.39 -2.18 15.01
N THR A 515 -47.28 -2.92 14.94
CA THR A 515 -45.91 -2.39 14.93
C THR A 515 -45.34 -2.53 13.53
N ILE A 516 -44.78 -1.44 13.00
CA ILE A 516 -44.03 -1.45 11.76
C ILE A 516 -42.58 -1.84 12.08
N VAL A 517 -42.08 -2.87 11.40
CA VAL A 517 -40.70 -3.35 11.53
C VAL A 517 -39.98 -3.10 10.22
N ALA A 518 -38.82 -2.43 10.31
CA ALA A 518 -37.92 -2.23 9.19
C ALA A 518 -36.86 -3.33 9.15
N VAL A 519 -36.65 -3.93 7.99
CA VAL A 519 -35.66 -4.98 7.78
C VAL A 519 -34.64 -4.48 6.77
N PHE A 520 -33.36 -4.52 7.17
CA PHE A 520 -32.22 -4.07 6.37
C PHE A 520 -31.31 -5.23 6.00
N ASN A 521 -30.91 -5.29 4.74
CA ASN A 521 -29.85 -6.14 4.22
C ASN A 521 -28.58 -5.32 4.03
N LEU A 522 -27.84 -5.11 5.12
CA LEU A 522 -26.66 -4.26 5.11
C LEU A 522 -25.45 -4.98 4.47
N PRO A 523 -24.67 -4.29 3.61
CA PRO A 523 -23.49 -4.87 2.97
C PRO A 523 -22.34 -5.06 3.97
N SER A 524 -21.37 -5.91 3.63
CA SER A 524 -20.22 -6.23 4.50
C SER A 524 -19.43 -5.00 4.96
N PHE A 525 -19.31 -3.97 4.12
CA PHE A 525 -18.60 -2.73 4.47
C PHE A 525 -19.30 -1.90 5.55
N ALA A 526 -20.57 -2.17 5.86
CA ALA A 526 -21.28 -1.56 6.99
C ALA A 526 -20.73 -2.02 8.34
N PHE A 527 -20.02 -3.14 8.37
CA PHE A 527 -19.46 -3.75 9.55
C PHE A 527 -17.94 -3.56 9.59
N ALA A 528 -17.38 -3.50 10.80
CA ALA A 528 -15.95 -3.60 11.01
C ALA A 528 -15.48 -5.03 10.69
N ILE A 529 -14.40 -5.17 9.91
CA ILE A 529 -14.01 -6.44 9.31
C ILE A 529 -13.62 -7.51 10.35
N ASN A 530 -13.03 -7.11 11.47
CA ASN A 530 -12.55 -8.01 12.52
C ASN A 530 -13.60 -8.32 13.60
N THR A 531 -14.44 -7.35 13.96
CA THR A 531 -15.41 -7.52 15.06
C THR A 531 -16.82 -7.83 14.58
N ASN A 532 -17.10 -7.67 13.28
CA ASN A 532 -18.43 -7.73 12.68
C ASN A 532 -19.46 -6.80 13.36
N LYS A 533 -19.00 -5.77 14.09
CA LYS A 533 -19.85 -4.75 14.69
C LYS A 533 -20.22 -3.70 13.64
N LEU A 534 -21.43 -3.18 13.76
CA LEU A 534 -21.92 -2.11 12.89
C LEU A 534 -21.09 -0.83 13.10
N LYS A 535 -20.66 -0.19 12.02
CA LYS A 535 -19.92 1.09 12.10
C LYS A 535 -20.86 2.23 12.49
N GLY A 536 -20.32 3.24 13.17
CA GLY A 536 -21.10 4.37 13.71
C GLY A 536 -21.95 5.10 12.68
N SER A 537 -21.50 5.23 11.42
CA SER A 537 -22.31 5.89 10.37
C SER A 537 -23.61 5.14 10.05
N PHE A 538 -23.60 3.81 10.12
CA PHE A 538 -24.79 2.99 9.92
C PHE A 538 -25.61 2.90 11.20
N ARG A 539 -24.96 2.89 12.37
CA ARG A 539 -25.65 3.01 13.66
C ARG A 539 -26.46 4.30 13.75
N LEU A 540 -25.87 5.42 13.32
CA LEU A 540 -26.53 6.73 13.26
C LEU A 540 -27.77 6.70 12.35
N MET A 541 -27.68 6.05 11.19
CA MET A 541 -28.83 5.88 10.30
C MET A 541 -29.96 5.07 10.96
N LEU A 542 -29.63 4.00 11.68
CA LEU A 542 -30.65 3.23 12.43
C LEU A 542 -31.25 4.07 13.57
N GLN A 543 -30.45 4.83 14.31
CA GLN A 543 -30.93 5.71 15.38
C GLN A 543 -31.90 6.77 14.88
N THR A 544 -31.63 7.40 13.73
CA THR A 544 -32.53 8.39 13.13
C THR A 544 -33.83 7.76 12.64
N LEU A 545 -33.79 6.51 12.17
CA LEU A 545 -34.97 5.72 11.77
C LEU A 545 -35.82 5.23 12.95
N GLU A 546 -35.19 4.84 14.05
CA GLU A 546 -35.88 4.45 15.29
C GLU A 546 -36.71 5.63 15.82
N LEU A 547 -36.15 6.84 15.79
CA LEU A 547 -36.88 8.08 16.16
C LEU A 547 -38.02 8.44 15.21
N TYR A 548 -38.04 7.86 14.01
CA TYR A 548 -39.15 7.99 13.05
C TYR A 548 -40.36 7.12 13.40
N GLY A 549 -40.27 6.32 14.46
CA GLY A 549 -41.34 5.43 14.93
C GLY A 549 -41.33 4.05 14.29
N THR A 550 -40.15 3.60 13.86
CA THR A 550 -39.92 2.26 13.29
C THR A 550 -39.18 1.40 14.30
N THR A 551 -39.56 0.12 14.42
CA THR A 551 -38.81 -0.87 15.20
C THR A 551 -37.80 -1.60 14.33
#